data_AF-A0A7S3IRM8-F1
#
_entry.id   AF-A0A7S3IRM8-F1
#
_cell.length_a   1.000
_cell.length_b   1.000
_cell.length_c   1.000
_cell.angle_alpha   90.00
_cell.angle_beta   90.00
_cell.angle_gamma   90.00
#
_symmetry.space_group_name_H-M   'P 1'
#
loop_
_entity.id
_entity.type
_entity.pdbx_description
1 polymer ?
#
loop_
_entity_poly.entity_id
_entity_poly.type
_entity_poly.pdbx_seq_one_letter_code
_entity_poly.pdbx_strand_id
1 'polypeptide(L)'
;DPFIRFIIGGGFFIEVKKRGDDKIYIPQGQLGIIHATDVVKFLEGNQSRIFTREIETVYTASYFQLETERLHVEVWDSEGFYLNRFMSYNSIPLADIVDGPMQHTVQCFPYIDNFQPGKLNATVNLKVNLAEIWDFYLEFMDWKTTSLLNKEKRDMEISSYFDITMNSPQTIRPSVQSSIQKNTVLPYWAKVDGGILFRGTYHELKAQELVITLQNKGIIGSTTIGQKIIQLREVIDVQFAKTDMVIHRTDDSGPILNDDDLDKPAQTCIIQGTVSVGSFPKFRQIGEDELVGMRERYLCVKINEANVFG
;
A
#
# COMPACT_ATOMS: atom_id res chain seq x y z
N ASP A 1 6.30 -34.93 6.24
CA ASP A 1 6.58 -33.79 5.35
C ASP A 1 5.62 -32.64 5.60
N PRO A 2 6.02 -31.64 6.40
CA PRO A 2 5.10 -30.61 6.85
C PRO A 2 4.76 -29.56 5.77
N PHE A 3 3.53 -29.06 5.83
CA PHE A 3 3.11 -27.82 5.19
C PHE A 3 2.29 -26.99 6.18
N ILE A 4 2.20 -25.68 5.91
CA ILE A 4 1.43 -24.75 6.74
C ILE A 4 0.18 -24.34 6.00
N ARG A 5 -0.93 -24.30 6.73
CA ARG A 5 -2.19 -23.74 6.27
C ARG A 5 -2.49 -22.47 7.06
N PHE A 6 -2.70 -21.37 6.34
CA PHE A 6 -3.14 -20.09 6.86
C PHE A 6 -4.63 -19.94 6.58
N ILE A 7 -5.41 -19.60 7.61
CA ILE A 7 -6.83 -19.28 7.48
C ILE A 7 -7.02 -17.87 7.99
N ILE A 8 -7.39 -16.96 7.10
CA ILE A 8 -7.55 -15.54 7.40
C ILE A 8 -9.03 -15.26 7.59
N GLY A 9 -9.39 -14.89 8.82
CA GLY A 9 -10.76 -14.57 9.17
C GLY A 9 -11.66 -15.79 9.31
N GLY A 10 -12.96 -15.51 9.34
CA GLY A 10 -14.00 -16.48 9.69
C GLY A 10 -14.11 -16.69 11.19
N GLY A 11 -15.27 -17.16 11.64
CA GLY A 11 -15.49 -17.58 13.03
C GLY A 11 -14.92 -18.97 13.34
N PHE A 12 -13.90 -19.39 12.60
CA PHE A 12 -13.41 -20.76 12.61
C PHE A 12 -12.63 -21.07 13.88
N PHE A 13 -12.85 -22.26 14.44
CA PHE A 13 -11.97 -22.84 15.42
C PHE A 13 -12.06 -24.37 15.34
N ILE A 14 -11.00 -25.06 15.76
CA ILE A 14 -11.00 -26.52 15.84
C ILE A 14 -11.41 -26.93 17.25
N GLU A 15 -12.55 -27.61 17.38
CA GLU A 15 -13.00 -28.25 18.60
C GLU A 15 -12.49 -29.70 18.62
N VAL A 16 -11.65 -30.06 19.58
CA VAL A 16 -11.19 -31.45 19.75
C VAL A 16 -12.19 -32.22 20.61
N LYS A 17 -12.73 -33.33 20.11
CA LYS A 17 -13.54 -34.28 20.89
C LYS A 17 -12.87 -35.65 20.95
N LYS A 18 -13.10 -36.38 22.04
CA LYS A 18 -12.75 -37.80 22.13
C LYS A 18 -13.88 -38.67 21.60
N ARG A 19 -13.55 -39.66 20.77
CA ARG A 19 -14.46 -40.71 20.31
C ARG A 19 -13.80 -42.08 20.55
N GLY A 20 -13.96 -42.62 21.75
CA GLY A 20 -13.20 -43.80 22.19
C GLY A 20 -11.76 -43.42 22.52
N ASP A 21 -10.78 -44.20 22.06
CA ASP A 21 -9.35 -43.92 22.21
C ASP A 21 -8.82 -42.89 21.19
N ASP A 22 -9.61 -42.58 20.15
CA ASP A 22 -9.25 -41.65 19.09
C ASP A 22 -9.68 -40.20 19.41
N LYS A 23 -8.82 -39.25 19.04
CA LYS A 23 -9.14 -37.82 19.04
C LYS A 23 -9.70 -37.41 17.69
N ILE A 24 -10.90 -36.87 17.68
CA ILE A 24 -11.53 -36.28 16.49
C ILE A 24 -11.45 -34.76 16.56
N TYR A 25 -10.96 -34.15 15.50
CA TYR A 25 -10.86 -32.71 15.36
C TYR A 25 -12.07 -32.24 14.57
N ILE A 26 -12.97 -31.51 15.24
CA ILE A 26 -14.22 -31.03 14.67
C ILE A 26 -14.05 -29.55 14.31
N PRO A 27 -13.99 -29.21 13.02
CA PRO A 27 -14.04 -27.82 12.61
C PRO A 27 -15.39 -27.21 13.02
N GLN A 28 -15.35 -26.10 13.73
CA GLN A 28 -16.50 -25.28 14.10
C GLN A 28 -16.40 -23.92 13.43
N GLY A 29 -17.55 -23.33 13.10
CA GLY A 29 -17.61 -22.06 12.39
C GLY A 29 -17.27 -22.18 10.90
N GLN A 30 -17.27 -21.04 10.22
CA GLN A 30 -16.91 -20.97 8.81
C GLN A 30 -15.43 -20.60 8.67
N LEU A 31 -14.71 -21.39 7.89
CA LEU A 31 -13.36 -21.06 7.47
C LEU A 31 -13.39 -19.77 6.64
N GLY A 32 -12.48 -18.85 6.97
CA GLY A 32 -12.20 -17.70 6.13
C GLY A 32 -11.39 -18.07 4.89
N ILE A 33 -10.55 -17.15 4.44
CA ILE A 33 -9.73 -17.36 3.23
C ILE A 33 -8.58 -18.32 3.57
N ILE A 34 -8.48 -19.42 2.83
CA ILE A 34 -7.50 -20.48 3.09
C ILE A 34 -6.35 -20.39 2.09
N HIS A 35 -5.12 -20.37 2.61
CA HIS A 35 -3.90 -20.53 1.83
C HIS A 35 -3.04 -21.64 2.42
N ALA A 36 -2.25 -22.30 1.59
CA ALA A 36 -1.29 -23.31 2.02
C ALA A 36 0.08 -23.06 1.42
N THR A 37 1.12 -23.43 2.14
CA THR A 37 2.49 -23.44 1.65
C THR A 37 2.78 -24.69 0.83
N ASP A 38 3.91 -24.70 0.15
CA ASP A 38 4.48 -25.93 -0.40
C ASP A 38 4.82 -26.92 0.72
N VAL A 39 4.86 -28.21 0.37
CA VAL A 39 5.26 -29.29 1.28
C VAL A 39 6.78 -29.33 1.40
N VAL A 40 7.30 -29.28 2.62
CA VAL A 40 8.73 -29.45 2.88
C VAL A 40 9.02 -30.93 3.07
N LYS A 41 9.79 -31.50 2.14
CA LYS A 41 10.21 -32.89 2.22
C LYS A 41 11.36 -33.08 3.19
N PHE A 42 11.32 -34.17 3.94
CA PHE A 42 12.42 -34.64 4.80
C PHE A 42 12.83 -33.60 5.87
N LEU A 43 11.86 -32.90 6.47
CA LEU A 43 12.14 -32.02 7.60
C LEU A 43 12.18 -32.85 8.88
N GLU A 44 13.37 -32.99 9.46
CA GLU A 44 13.56 -33.68 10.74
C GLU A 44 13.29 -32.75 11.92
N GLY A 45 13.11 -33.35 13.09
CA GLY A 45 12.92 -32.64 14.34
C GLY A 45 14.05 -31.64 14.66
N ASN A 46 13.69 -30.48 15.22
CA ASN A 46 14.58 -29.38 15.59
C ASN A 46 15.28 -28.68 14.42
N GLN A 47 15.03 -29.11 13.17
CA GLN A 47 15.48 -28.40 11.99
C GLN A 47 14.55 -27.22 11.67
N SER A 48 15.12 -26.16 11.10
CA SER A 48 14.39 -25.02 10.56
C SER A 48 14.49 -24.99 9.04
N ARG A 49 13.37 -24.73 8.36
CA ARG A 49 13.35 -24.50 6.92
C ARG A 49 12.60 -23.23 6.59
N ILE A 50 13.09 -22.55 5.57
CA ILE A 50 12.45 -21.40 4.97
C ILE A 50 11.51 -21.89 3.87
N PHE A 51 10.26 -21.45 3.95
CA PHE A 51 9.30 -21.60 2.87
C PHE A 51 9.43 -20.41 1.94
N THR A 52 9.55 -20.66 0.64
CA THR A 52 9.66 -19.62 -0.39
C THR A 52 8.32 -19.09 -0.86
N ARG A 53 7.21 -19.59 -0.29
CA ARG A 53 5.86 -19.21 -0.70
C ARG A 53 5.52 -17.80 -0.21
N GLU A 54 5.15 -16.93 -1.13
CA GLU A 54 4.48 -15.66 -0.86
C GLU A 54 2.97 -15.82 -1.03
N ILE A 55 2.19 -15.21 -0.14
CA ILE A 55 0.74 -15.21 -0.15
C ILE A 55 0.29 -13.76 -0.16
N GLU A 56 -0.40 -13.36 -1.22
CA GLU A 56 -1.05 -12.07 -1.35
C GLU A 56 -2.56 -12.31 -1.47
N THR A 57 -3.34 -11.55 -0.69
CA THR A 57 -4.80 -11.70 -0.66
C THR A 57 -5.48 -10.40 -0.23
N VAL A 58 -6.71 -10.20 -0.69
CA VAL A 58 -7.55 -9.08 -0.29
C VAL A 58 -8.67 -9.60 0.59
N TYR A 59 -8.70 -9.13 1.83
CA TYR A 59 -9.71 -9.49 2.81
C TYR A 59 -10.62 -8.28 3.08
N THR A 60 -11.90 -8.42 2.75
CA THR A 60 -12.92 -7.37 2.97
C THR A 60 -13.67 -7.67 4.25
N ALA A 61 -13.60 -6.77 5.22
CA ALA A 61 -14.23 -6.92 6.51
C ALA A 61 -14.58 -5.58 7.15
N SER A 62 -15.56 -5.59 8.06
CA SER A 62 -15.81 -4.45 8.94
C SER A 62 -14.76 -4.35 10.04
N TYR A 63 -14.62 -3.18 10.66
CA TYR A 63 -13.72 -3.00 11.80
C TYR A 63 -14.05 -3.95 12.97
N PHE A 64 -15.33 -4.25 13.20
CA PHE A 64 -15.75 -5.22 14.21
C PHE A 64 -15.25 -6.63 13.90
N GLN A 65 -15.25 -7.02 12.62
CA GLN A 65 -14.70 -8.30 12.21
C GLN A 65 -13.18 -8.36 12.39
N LEU A 66 -12.44 -7.29 12.11
CA LEU A 66 -11.00 -7.24 12.40
C LEU A 66 -10.68 -7.38 13.89
N GLU A 67 -11.55 -6.86 14.78
CA GLU A 67 -11.40 -6.97 16.23
C GLU A 67 -11.73 -8.37 16.78
N THR A 68 -12.55 -9.15 16.06
CA THR A 68 -13.08 -10.44 16.54
C THR A 68 -12.47 -11.65 15.82
N GLU A 69 -12.10 -11.50 14.56
CA GLU A 69 -11.56 -12.56 13.73
C GLU A 69 -10.04 -12.72 13.87
N ARG A 70 -9.51 -13.85 13.40
CA ARG A 70 -8.14 -14.28 13.66
C ARG A 70 -7.45 -14.77 12.40
N LEU A 71 -6.13 -14.69 12.40
CA LEU A 71 -5.27 -15.49 11.53
C LEU A 71 -4.98 -16.81 12.23
N HIS A 72 -5.51 -17.90 11.70
CA HIS A 72 -5.13 -19.24 12.15
C HIS A 72 -3.93 -19.74 11.36
N VAL A 73 -2.94 -20.25 12.09
CA VAL A 73 -1.75 -20.89 11.54
C VAL A 73 -1.78 -22.34 11.97
N GLU A 74 -1.93 -23.23 11.00
CA GLU A 74 -2.01 -24.66 11.23
C GLU A 74 -0.84 -25.38 10.57
N VAL A 75 -0.29 -26.35 11.28
CA VAL A 75 0.79 -27.22 10.79
C VAL A 75 0.20 -28.59 10.50
N TRP A 76 0.42 -29.04 9.28
CA TRP A 76 -0.08 -30.31 8.75
C TRP A 76 1.08 -31.15 8.27
N ASP A 77 0.95 -32.46 8.43
CA ASP A 77 1.85 -33.45 7.85
C ASP A 77 1.23 -33.98 6.56
N SER A 78 1.95 -33.80 5.45
CA SER A 78 1.54 -34.32 4.14
C SER A 78 1.75 -35.82 4.12
N GLU A 79 0.66 -36.57 3.92
CA GLU A 79 0.70 -38.01 3.75
C GLU A 79 0.49 -38.33 2.27
N GLY A 80 1.38 -39.11 1.66
CA GLY A 80 1.34 -39.34 0.21
C GLY A 80 0.12 -40.15 -0.25
N PHE A 81 -0.20 -41.21 0.49
CA PHE A 81 -1.30 -42.15 0.16
C PHE A 81 -2.51 -42.04 1.09
N TYR A 82 -2.38 -41.30 2.21
CA TYR A 82 -3.42 -41.14 3.21
C TYR A 82 -3.86 -39.68 3.31
N LEU A 83 -4.89 -39.43 4.10
CA LEU A 83 -5.29 -38.06 4.42
C LEU A 83 -4.18 -37.38 5.21
N ASN A 84 -3.91 -36.11 4.88
CA ASN A 84 -2.98 -35.28 5.61
C ASN A 84 -3.34 -35.25 7.10
N ARG A 85 -2.31 -35.34 7.95
CA ARG A 85 -2.50 -35.41 9.40
C ARG A 85 -2.32 -34.03 10.01
N PHE A 86 -3.29 -33.59 10.77
CA PHE A 86 -3.18 -32.37 11.57
C PHE A 86 -2.14 -32.55 12.68
N MET A 87 -1.23 -31.60 12.84
CA MET A 87 -0.18 -31.65 13.88
C MET A 87 -0.46 -30.67 15.02
N SER A 88 -0.60 -29.39 14.68
CA SER A 88 -0.74 -28.32 15.67
C SER A 88 -1.32 -27.05 15.06
N TYR A 89 -1.77 -26.12 15.89
CA TYR A 89 -2.15 -24.79 15.44
C TYR A 89 -1.94 -23.74 16.51
N ASN A 90 -1.99 -22.48 16.10
CA ASN A 90 -2.28 -21.35 16.97
C ASN A 90 -2.96 -20.24 16.16
N SER A 91 -3.51 -19.23 16.84
CA SER A 91 -4.32 -18.19 16.22
C SER A 91 -3.95 -16.82 16.78
N ILE A 92 -3.71 -15.85 15.90
CA ILE A 92 -3.39 -14.46 16.25
C ILE A 92 -4.63 -13.59 15.97
N PRO A 93 -5.06 -12.68 16.86
CA PRO A 93 -6.12 -11.72 16.52
C PRO A 93 -5.70 -10.88 15.31
N LEU A 94 -6.61 -10.60 14.37
CA LEU A 94 -6.27 -9.73 13.24
C LEU A 94 -5.93 -8.29 13.72
N ALA A 95 -6.56 -7.82 14.79
CA ALA A 95 -6.23 -6.57 15.47
C ALA A 95 -4.73 -6.47 15.85
N ASP A 96 -4.13 -7.54 16.35
CA ASP A 96 -2.71 -7.57 16.73
C ASP A 96 -1.78 -7.58 15.51
N ILE A 97 -2.30 -7.97 14.34
CA ILE A 97 -1.56 -7.94 13.08
C ILE A 97 -1.62 -6.54 12.46
N VAL A 98 -2.79 -5.89 12.45
CA VAL A 98 -2.99 -4.59 11.79
C VAL A 98 -2.25 -3.45 12.49
N ASP A 99 -2.09 -3.51 13.82
CA ASP A 99 -1.42 -2.49 14.64
C ASP A 99 -0.08 -2.97 15.23
N GLY A 100 0.28 -4.23 15.00
CA GLY A 100 1.49 -4.84 15.52
C GLY A 100 2.72 -4.70 14.62
N PRO A 101 3.85 -5.33 15.01
CA PRO A 101 5.04 -5.41 14.19
C PRO A 101 4.82 -6.33 12.98
N MET A 102 5.48 -6.05 11.86
CA MET A 102 5.41 -6.92 10.67
C MET A 102 5.94 -8.34 10.89
N GLN A 103 6.82 -8.55 11.88
CA GLN A 103 7.39 -9.85 12.19
C GLN A 103 6.63 -10.49 13.35
N HIS A 104 6.13 -11.71 13.14
CA HIS A 104 5.42 -12.48 14.16
C HIS A 104 6.05 -13.85 14.35
N THR A 105 6.14 -14.28 15.60
CA THR A 105 6.52 -15.65 15.97
C THR A 105 5.31 -16.35 16.57
N VAL A 106 4.86 -17.41 15.92
CA VAL A 106 3.68 -18.19 16.28
C VAL A 106 4.10 -19.55 16.79
N GLN A 107 3.87 -19.79 18.08
CA GLN A 107 4.09 -21.08 18.71
C GLN A 107 2.85 -21.95 18.52
N CYS A 108 2.95 -23.05 17.78
CA CYS A 108 1.87 -23.97 17.45
C CYS A 108 1.89 -25.18 18.39
N PHE A 109 0.72 -25.49 18.97
CA PHE A 109 0.56 -26.54 19.95
C PHE A 109 -0.46 -27.57 19.47
N PRO A 110 -0.24 -28.88 19.74
CA PRO A 110 -1.31 -29.87 19.66
C PRO A 110 -2.23 -29.64 20.86
N TYR A 111 -3.55 -29.66 20.66
CA TYR A 111 -4.46 -29.53 21.80
C TYR A 111 -4.75 -30.90 22.40
N ILE A 112 -4.53 -31.02 23.72
CA ILE A 112 -4.83 -32.25 24.47
C ILE A 112 -6.30 -32.29 24.88
N ASP A 113 -6.74 -33.41 25.42
CA ASP A 113 -8.17 -33.75 25.60
C ASP A 113 -8.94 -32.82 26.55
N ASN A 114 -8.22 -31.98 27.30
CA ASN A 114 -8.77 -30.97 28.20
C ASN A 114 -8.64 -29.55 27.64
N PHE A 115 -8.48 -29.39 26.33
CA PHE A 115 -8.30 -28.09 25.64
C PHE A 115 -7.08 -27.28 26.13
N GLN A 116 -6.14 -27.92 26.80
CA GLN A 116 -4.87 -27.30 27.13
C GLN A 116 -3.90 -27.46 25.95
N PRO A 117 -3.05 -26.46 25.68
CA PRO A 117 -1.95 -26.64 24.75
C PRO A 117 -1.05 -27.75 25.28
N GLY A 118 -0.78 -28.75 24.43
CA GLY A 118 0.23 -29.77 24.68
C GLY A 118 1.64 -29.20 24.60
N LYS A 119 2.64 -30.06 24.44
CA LYS A 119 4.02 -29.60 24.23
C LYS A 119 4.12 -28.83 22.91
N LEU A 120 4.94 -27.78 22.89
CA LEU A 120 5.23 -27.00 21.70
C LEU A 120 5.66 -27.93 20.56
N ASN A 121 4.88 -27.94 19.47
CA ASN A 121 5.13 -28.81 18.33
C ASN A 121 5.87 -28.08 17.21
N ALA A 122 5.53 -26.81 16.96
CA ALA A 122 6.22 -26.01 15.96
C ALA A 122 6.26 -24.53 16.32
N THR A 123 7.26 -23.83 15.81
CA THR A 123 7.40 -22.38 15.87
C THR A 123 7.44 -21.86 14.44
N VAL A 124 6.45 -21.06 14.06
CA VAL A 124 6.33 -20.44 12.74
C VAL A 124 6.69 -18.96 12.86
N ASN A 125 7.76 -18.53 12.20
CA ASN A 125 8.15 -17.12 12.10
C ASN A 125 7.70 -16.59 10.75
N LEU A 126 6.81 -15.61 10.77
CA LEU A 126 6.16 -15.06 9.59
C LEU A 126 6.33 -13.55 9.52
N LYS A 127 6.47 -13.04 8.29
CA LYS A 127 6.44 -11.61 7.99
C LYS A 127 5.11 -11.29 7.33
N VAL A 128 4.29 -10.46 7.96
CA VAL A 128 2.98 -10.03 7.45
C VAL A 128 2.99 -8.53 7.28
N ASN A 129 2.69 -8.10 6.06
CA ASN A 129 2.40 -6.72 5.73
C ASN A 129 0.90 -6.59 5.51
N LEU A 130 0.27 -5.70 6.26
CA LEU A 130 -1.14 -5.37 6.11
C LEU A 130 -1.27 -3.88 5.81
N ALA A 131 -1.98 -3.58 4.73
CA ALA A 131 -2.31 -2.23 4.35
C ALA A 131 -3.80 -2.12 4.02
N GLU A 132 -4.47 -1.11 4.57
CA GLU A 132 -5.85 -0.79 4.27
C GLU A 132 -5.95 -0.18 2.86
N ILE A 133 -6.81 -0.76 2.02
CA ILE A 133 -7.18 -0.18 0.72
C ILE A 133 -8.29 0.85 0.99
N TRP A 134 -8.06 2.09 0.56
CA TRP A 134 -8.98 3.20 0.80
C TRP A 134 -9.22 4.02 -0.48
N ASP A 135 -10.33 4.75 -0.48
CA ASP A 135 -10.64 5.77 -1.48
C ASP A 135 -10.14 7.13 -0.97
N PHE A 136 -8.95 7.52 -1.41
CA PHE A 136 -8.33 8.78 -1.06
C PHE A 136 -8.82 9.91 -1.97
N TYR A 137 -9.35 10.96 -1.36
CA TYR A 137 -9.75 12.17 -2.05
C TYR A 137 -8.74 13.29 -1.77
N LEU A 138 -8.08 13.76 -2.84
CA LEU A 138 -7.10 14.84 -2.79
C LEU A 138 -7.74 16.16 -3.20
N GLU A 139 -7.75 17.11 -2.28
CA GLU A 139 -8.24 18.47 -2.48
C GLU A 139 -7.08 19.46 -2.64
N PHE A 140 -7.27 20.44 -3.53
CA PHE A 140 -6.25 21.41 -3.91
C PHE A 140 -6.73 22.81 -3.57
N MET A 141 -6.00 23.50 -2.69
CA MET A 141 -6.38 24.80 -2.13
C MET A 141 -5.21 25.78 -2.13
N ASP A 142 -5.50 27.07 -2.12
CA ASP A 142 -4.54 28.15 -1.99
C ASP A 142 -3.36 28.11 -2.98
N TRP A 143 -3.65 27.68 -4.21
CA TRP A 143 -2.64 27.60 -5.26
C TRP A 143 -2.31 28.99 -5.79
N LYS A 144 -1.04 29.27 -6.03
CA LYS A 144 -0.57 30.52 -6.63
C LYS A 144 0.73 30.31 -7.39
N THR A 145 0.98 31.20 -8.33
CA THR A 145 2.31 31.33 -8.93
C THR A 145 3.00 32.60 -8.47
N THR A 146 4.32 32.65 -8.61
CA THR A 146 5.02 33.93 -8.75
C THR A 146 4.73 34.53 -10.13
N SER A 147 5.44 35.60 -10.48
CA SER A 147 5.18 36.36 -11.70
C SER A 147 5.24 35.49 -12.97
N LEU A 148 4.15 35.51 -13.74
CA LEU A 148 4.08 34.96 -15.09
C LEU A 148 4.45 35.98 -16.19
N LEU A 149 4.88 37.20 -15.82
CA LEU A 149 5.24 38.24 -16.79
C LEU A 149 6.33 37.76 -17.74
N ASN A 150 6.05 37.72 -19.03
CA ASN A 150 7.09 37.58 -20.02
C ASN A 150 7.95 38.86 -20.02
N LYS A 151 9.24 38.73 -19.64
CA LYS A 151 10.16 39.88 -19.59
C LYS A 151 10.38 40.53 -20.95
N GLU A 152 10.20 39.77 -22.04
CA GLU A 152 10.42 40.16 -23.43
C GLU A 152 9.12 40.67 -24.09
N LYS A 153 7.95 40.24 -23.60
CA LYS A 153 6.62 40.68 -24.07
C LYS A 153 5.75 41.15 -22.90
N ARG A 154 6.05 42.35 -22.39
CA ARG A 154 5.38 42.93 -21.20
C ARG A 154 3.88 43.17 -21.37
N ASP A 155 3.41 43.33 -22.60
CA ASP A 155 2.02 43.62 -22.93
C ASP A 155 1.19 42.35 -23.20
N MET A 156 1.77 41.16 -23.02
CA MET A 156 1.06 39.91 -23.25
C MET A 156 0.06 39.64 -22.11
N GLU A 157 -1.23 39.70 -22.44
CA GLU A 157 -2.29 39.27 -21.55
C GLU A 157 -2.27 37.75 -21.38
N ILE A 158 -2.09 37.28 -20.14
CA ILE A 158 -2.08 35.86 -19.79
C ILE A 158 -3.36 35.54 -19.03
N SER A 159 -4.19 34.67 -19.60
CA SER A 159 -5.36 34.08 -18.95
C SER A 159 -5.01 32.69 -18.45
N SER A 160 -4.43 32.62 -17.26
CA SER A 160 -3.82 31.39 -16.76
C SER A 160 -4.81 30.46 -16.06
N TYR A 161 -4.59 29.16 -16.19
CA TYR A 161 -5.17 28.12 -15.35
C TYR A 161 -4.15 26.97 -15.26
N PHE A 162 -4.39 26.00 -14.39
CA PHE A 162 -3.56 24.82 -14.31
C PHE A 162 -4.39 23.55 -14.24
N ASP A 163 -3.80 22.47 -14.72
CA ASP A 163 -4.27 21.11 -14.54
C ASP A 163 -3.31 20.38 -13.59
N ILE A 164 -3.85 19.65 -12.63
CA ILE A 164 -3.09 18.68 -11.83
C ILE A 164 -3.56 17.29 -12.24
N THR A 165 -2.62 16.43 -12.60
CA THR A 165 -2.91 15.05 -12.97
C THR A 165 -2.07 14.05 -12.18
N MET A 166 -2.65 12.88 -11.95
CA MET A 166 -2.00 11.73 -11.35
C MET A 166 -2.21 10.53 -12.28
N ASN A 167 -1.12 10.08 -12.90
CA ASN A 167 -1.14 9.01 -13.88
C ASN A 167 -0.89 7.67 -13.19
N SER A 168 -1.96 7.00 -12.78
CA SER A 168 -1.88 5.68 -12.16
C SER A 168 -3.09 4.83 -12.54
N PRO A 169 -2.95 3.51 -12.72
CA PRO A 169 -4.10 2.63 -12.93
C PRO A 169 -5.08 2.64 -11.74
N GLN A 170 -4.65 3.11 -10.58
CA GLN A 170 -5.43 3.20 -9.34
C GLN A 170 -6.24 4.50 -9.23
N THR A 171 -6.05 5.48 -10.12
CA THR A 171 -6.83 6.72 -10.10
C THR A 171 -8.20 6.51 -10.75
N ILE A 172 -9.25 6.77 -9.96
CA ILE A 172 -10.64 6.78 -10.43
C ILE A 172 -10.94 8.12 -11.11
N ARG A 173 -10.38 9.21 -10.57
CA ARG A 173 -10.43 10.55 -11.17
C ARG A 173 -8.99 11.07 -11.28
N PRO A 174 -8.37 11.02 -12.47
CA PRO A 174 -6.93 11.23 -12.63
C PRO A 174 -6.54 12.71 -12.68
N SER A 175 -7.48 13.62 -12.91
CA SER A 175 -7.17 15.03 -13.13
C SER A 175 -8.18 15.97 -12.50
N VAL A 176 -7.71 17.18 -12.22
CA VAL A 176 -8.52 18.32 -11.82
C VAL A 176 -7.98 19.59 -12.48
N GLN A 177 -8.87 20.52 -12.80
CA GLN A 177 -8.56 21.78 -13.47
C GLN A 177 -8.97 22.95 -12.59
N SER A 178 -8.12 23.98 -12.51
CA SER A 178 -8.45 25.22 -11.82
C SER A 178 -9.26 26.20 -12.68
N SER A 179 -9.90 27.17 -12.04
CA SER A 179 -10.61 28.24 -12.74
C SER A 179 -9.66 29.11 -13.56
N ILE A 180 -10.14 29.70 -14.65
CA ILE A 180 -9.30 30.60 -15.47
C ILE A 180 -9.17 31.97 -14.79
N GLN A 181 -7.93 32.39 -14.51
CA GLN A 181 -7.56 33.73 -14.02
C GLN A 181 -7.19 34.62 -15.21
N LYS A 182 -8.11 35.51 -15.60
CA LYS A 182 -7.92 36.37 -16.76
C LYS A 182 -6.96 37.50 -16.45
N ASN A 183 -6.03 37.74 -17.37
CA ASN A 183 -5.13 38.89 -17.41
C ASN A 183 -4.42 39.17 -16.08
N THR A 184 -3.97 38.11 -15.42
CA THR A 184 -3.38 38.17 -14.08
C THR A 184 -1.94 37.68 -14.10
N VAL A 185 -1.03 38.54 -13.62
CA VAL A 185 0.41 38.25 -13.54
C VAL A 185 0.77 37.36 -12.35
N LEU A 186 0.02 37.50 -11.25
CA LEU A 186 0.18 36.76 -10.00
C LEU A 186 -1.12 36.00 -9.70
N PRO A 187 -1.45 34.98 -10.51
CA PRO A 187 -2.69 34.25 -10.34
C PRO A 187 -2.74 33.53 -9.00
N TYR A 188 -3.93 33.52 -8.41
CA TYR A 188 -4.25 32.86 -7.17
C TYR A 188 -5.58 32.13 -7.29
N TRP A 189 -5.59 30.87 -6.87
CA TRP A 189 -6.72 29.96 -6.88
C TRP A 189 -6.96 29.51 -5.45
N ALA A 190 -7.90 30.17 -4.77
CA ALA A 190 -8.25 29.85 -3.38
C ALA A 190 -8.71 28.39 -3.23
N LYS A 191 -9.51 27.90 -4.20
CA LYS A 191 -9.96 26.51 -4.26
C LYS A 191 -10.01 26.05 -5.70
N VAL A 192 -9.58 24.81 -5.94
CA VAL A 192 -9.79 24.11 -7.20
C VAL A 192 -11.06 23.28 -7.06
N ASP A 193 -12.01 23.45 -8.00
CA ASP A 193 -13.26 22.70 -7.97
C ASP A 193 -13.01 21.23 -8.31
N GLY A 194 -13.41 20.33 -7.41
CA GLY A 194 -13.15 18.91 -7.52
C GLY A 194 -11.86 18.49 -6.81
N GLY A 195 -11.24 17.42 -7.30
CA GLY A 195 -10.11 16.76 -6.66
C GLY A 195 -9.71 15.50 -7.40
N ILE A 196 -8.60 14.88 -7.00
CA ILE A 196 -8.15 13.58 -7.53
C ILE A 196 -8.66 12.48 -6.61
N LEU A 197 -9.24 11.43 -7.19
CA LEU A 197 -9.73 10.26 -6.45
C LEU A 197 -8.83 9.06 -6.78
N PHE A 198 -8.21 8.48 -5.76
CA PHE A 198 -7.27 7.36 -5.86
C PHE A 198 -7.74 6.21 -4.97
N ARG A 199 -7.80 4.99 -5.51
CA ARG A 199 -8.13 3.77 -4.75
C ARG A 199 -6.91 2.88 -4.64
N GLY A 200 -6.42 2.70 -3.42
CA GLY A 200 -5.25 1.86 -3.15
C GLY A 200 -4.86 1.94 -1.69
N THR A 201 -3.66 1.50 -1.36
CA THR A 201 -3.07 1.67 -0.04
C THR A 201 -2.47 3.07 0.13
N TYR A 202 -2.30 3.50 1.38
CA TYR A 202 -1.63 4.78 1.65
C TYR A 202 -0.18 4.83 1.15
N HIS A 203 0.51 3.69 1.15
CA HIS A 203 1.86 3.57 0.61
C HIS A 203 1.89 3.75 -0.91
N GLU A 204 0.98 3.07 -1.62
CA GLU A 204 0.85 3.24 -3.07
C GLU A 204 0.48 4.67 -3.44
N LEU A 205 -0.37 5.34 -2.65
CA LEU A 205 -0.65 6.77 -2.82
C LEU A 205 0.64 7.59 -2.69
N LYS A 206 1.42 7.40 -1.62
CA LYS A 206 2.68 8.14 -1.42
C LYS A 206 3.70 7.94 -2.54
N ALA A 207 3.69 6.79 -3.19
CA ALA A 207 4.55 6.48 -4.33
C ALA A 207 4.11 7.15 -5.65
N GLN A 208 2.96 7.84 -5.67
CA GLN A 208 2.48 8.54 -6.86
C GLN A 208 3.19 9.88 -7.10
N GLU A 209 3.04 10.36 -8.32
CA GLU A 209 3.50 11.67 -8.76
C GLU A 209 2.31 12.56 -9.15
N LEU A 210 2.43 13.85 -8.87
CA LEU A 210 1.54 14.88 -9.39
C LEU A 210 2.23 15.60 -10.54
N VAL A 211 1.57 15.63 -11.69
CA VAL A 211 1.97 16.44 -12.83
C VAL A 211 1.14 17.70 -12.83
N ILE A 212 1.81 18.84 -12.74
CA ILE A 212 1.19 20.16 -12.70
C ILE A 212 1.51 20.85 -14.01
N THR A 213 0.48 21.16 -14.79
CA THR A 213 0.60 21.79 -16.11
C THR A 213 -0.08 23.14 -16.06
N LEU A 214 0.71 24.22 -16.13
CA LEU A 214 0.22 25.58 -16.21
C LEU A 214 -0.07 25.93 -17.68
N GLN A 215 -1.24 26.49 -17.96
CA GLN A 215 -1.71 26.78 -19.32
C GLN A 215 -2.18 28.23 -19.44
N ASN A 216 -2.05 28.78 -20.64
CA ASN A 216 -2.63 30.05 -21.04
C ASN A 216 -3.85 29.78 -21.93
N LYS A 217 -5.01 30.31 -21.53
CA LYS A 217 -6.23 30.25 -22.33
C LYS A 217 -6.20 31.33 -23.40
N GLY A 218 -5.97 30.93 -24.65
CA GLY A 218 -6.10 31.79 -25.81
C GLY A 218 -7.52 31.81 -26.39
N ILE A 219 -7.68 32.57 -27.48
CA ILE A 219 -8.92 32.66 -28.25
C ILE A 219 -9.19 31.34 -28.99
N ILE A 220 -8.13 30.73 -29.55
CA ILE A 220 -8.21 29.50 -30.36
C ILE A 220 -7.40 28.40 -29.67
N GLY A 221 -7.92 27.94 -28.53
CA GLY A 221 -7.30 26.86 -27.75
C GLY A 221 -6.41 27.35 -26.60
N SER A 222 -5.72 26.42 -25.97
CA SER A 222 -4.85 26.68 -24.83
C SER A 222 -3.41 26.31 -25.16
N THR A 223 -2.45 27.08 -24.66
CA THR A 223 -1.02 26.79 -24.80
C THR A 223 -0.40 26.48 -23.46
N THR A 224 0.49 25.50 -23.40
CA THR A 224 1.21 25.16 -22.18
C THR A 224 2.26 26.24 -21.87
N ILE A 225 2.15 26.84 -20.68
CA ILE A 225 3.13 27.79 -20.15
C ILE A 225 4.31 27.02 -19.56
N GLY A 226 4.03 25.99 -18.77
CA GLY A 226 5.05 25.18 -18.12
C GLY A 226 4.47 23.91 -17.52
N GLN A 227 5.34 22.94 -17.25
CA GLN A 227 4.96 21.66 -16.65
C GLN A 227 6.00 21.24 -15.63
N LYS A 228 5.54 20.65 -14.53
CA LYS A 228 6.41 20.12 -13.48
C LYS A 228 5.82 18.86 -12.87
N ILE A 229 6.70 17.94 -12.48
CA ILE A 229 6.36 16.72 -11.76
C ILE A 229 6.82 16.88 -10.31
N ILE A 230 5.96 16.53 -9.35
CA ILE A 230 6.25 16.54 -7.92
C ILE A 230 5.94 15.15 -7.34
N GLN A 231 6.86 14.64 -6.52
CA GLN A 231 6.67 13.40 -5.77
C GLN A 231 5.63 13.61 -4.66
N LEU A 232 4.60 12.77 -4.62
CA LEU A 232 3.51 12.96 -3.67
C LEU A 232 3.93 12.69 -2.23
N ARG A 233 4.93 11.82 -2.00
CA ARG A 233 5.54 11.58 -0.69
C ARG A 233 5.98 12.87 0.00
N GLU A 234 6.59 13.79 -0.73
CA GLU A 234 7.10 15.06 -0.18
C GLU A 234 5.97 16.04 0.15
N VAL A 235 4.83 15.91 -0.53
CA VAL A 235 3.69 16.83 -0.43
C VAL A 235 2.69 16.38 0.63
N ILE A 236 2.36 15.08 0.69
CA ILE A 236 1.35 14.54 1.60
C ILE A 236 1.73 14.76 3.07
N ASP A 237 3.01 14.58 3.41
CA ASP A 237 3.46 14.65 4.81
C ASP A 237 3.43 16.07 5.37
N VAL A 238 3.57 17.08 4.52
CA VAL A 238 3.53 18.52 4.91
C VAL A 238 2.26 19.24 4.43
N GLN A 239 1.39 18.54 3.70
CA GLN A 239 0.18 19.06 3.05
C GLN A 239 0.42 20.28 2.13
N PHE A 240 1.63 20.40 1.58
CA PHE A 240 2.04 21.58 0.83
C PHE A 240 2.97 21.21 -0.32
N ALA A 241 2.67 21.73 -1.50
CA ALA A 241 3.49 21.59 -2.69
C ALA A 241 4.10 22.94 -3.04
N LYS A 242 5.41 22.97 -3.33
CA LYS A 242 6.10 24.15 -3.86
C LYS A 242 7.21 23.70 -4.79
N THR A 243 7.24 24.25 -6.00
CA THR A 243 8.25 23.86 -6.99
C THR A 243 8.55 24.97 -7.97
N ASP A 244 9.80 25.00 -8.45
CA ASP A 244 10.21 25.84 -9.56
C ASP A 244 9.84 25.20 -10.90
N MET A 245 9.07 25.93 -11.69
CA MET A 245 8.58 25.57 -13.00
C MET A 245 9.27 26.44 -14.06
N VAL A 246 9.84 25.79 -15.07
CA VAL A 246 10.33 26.49 -16.26
C VAL A 246 9.13 26.91 -17.11
N ILE A 247 9.06 28.19 -17.43
CA ILE A 247 8.08 28.75 -18.33
C ILE A 247 8.70 28.73 -19.72
N HIS A 248 8.18 27.86 -20.59
CA HIS A 248 8.69 27.74 -21.96
C HIS A 248 8.27 28.96 -22.77
N ARG A 249 9.27 29.58 -23.41
CA ARG A 249 9.07 30.61 -24.42
C ARG A 249 8.33 29.99 -25.60
N THR A 250 7.05 30.32 -25.79
CA THR A 250 6.43 30.21 -27.11
C THR A 250 6.91 31.40 -27.94
N ASP A 251 8.18 31.40 -28.30
CA ASP A 251 8.63 32.13 -29.49
C ASP A 251 8.95 31.09 -30.55
N ASP A 252 8.68 31.43 -31.81
CA ASP A 252 8.77 30.64 -33.04
C ASP A 252 10.17 30.02 -33.35
N SER A 253 11.05 29.82 -32.38
CA SER A 253 12.20 28.94 -32.54
C SER A 253 11.67 27.51 -32.50
N GLY A 254 11.79 26.78 -33.61
CA GLY A 254 11.48 25.36 -33.70
C GLY A 254 12.32 24.50 -32.72
N PRO A 255 12.66 23.24 -33.06
CA PRO A 255 13.54 22.45 -32.19
C PRO A 255 14.83 23.23 -31.90
N ILE A 256 15.46 23.01 -30.74
CA ILE A 256 16.79 23.59 -30.41
C ILE A 256 17.73 23.31 -31.59
N LEU A 257 18.13 24.34 -32.33
CA LEU A 257 18.88 24.17 -33.58
C LEU A 257 20.40 24.19 -33.37
N ASN A 258 20.86 24.76 -32.25
CA ASN A 258 22.29 25.06 -32.02
C ASN A 258 22.60 25.32 -30.54
N ASP A 259 23.88 25.18 -30.18
CA ASP A 259 24.38 25.31 -28.80
C ASP A 259 24.15 26.71 -28.19
N ASP A 260 24.04 27.76 -29.01
CA ASP A 260 23.73 29.13 -28.57
C ASP A 260 22.32 29.28 -27.96
N ASP A 261 21.39 28.36 -28.25
CA ASP A 261 20.06 28.34 -27.62
C ASP A 261 20.09 27.78 -26.19
N LEU A 262 21.12 27.02 -25.82
CA LEU A 262 21.30 26.48 -24.45
C LEU A 262 21.67 27.57 -23.43
N ASP A 263 22.28 28.67 -23.89
CA ASP A 263 22.73 29.78 -23.04
C ASP A 263 21.64 30.83 -22.78
N LYS A 264 20.45 30.70 -23.40
CA LYS A 264 19.34 31.62 -23.15
C LYS A 264 18.77 31.40 -21.74
N PRO A 265 18.67 32.44 -20.90
CA PRO A 265 18.13 32.29 -19.55
C PRO A 265 16.66 31.85 -19.62
N ALA A 266 16.41 30.62 -19.18
CA ALA A 266 15.08 30.08 -19.01
C ALA A 266 14.32 30.91 -17.97
N GLN A 267 13.14 31.40 -18.32
CA GLN A 267 12.29 32.06 -17.34
C GLN A 267 11.66 31.00 -16.43
N THR A 268 11.68 31.24 -15.13
CA THR A 268 11.06 30.36 -14.15
C THR A 268 9.97 31.08 -13.37
N CYS A 269 8.99 30.32 -12.89
CA CYS A 269 8.08 30.73 -11.83
C CYS A 269 8.04 29.67 -10.73
N ILE A 270 7.62 30.07 -9.54
CA ILE A 270 7.31 29.14 -8.46
C ILE A 270 5.80 28.91 -8.53
N ILE A 271 5.38 27.66 -8.59
CA ILE A 271 3.99 27.27 -8.31
C ILE A 271 3.93 26.60 -6.95
N GLN A 272 2.95 26.98 -6.14
CA GLN A 272 2.77 26.44 -4.80
C GLN A 272 1.31 26.42 -4.38
N GLY A 273 0.95 25.49 -3.50
CA GLY A 273 -0.40 25.37 -2.95
C GLY A 273 -0.51 24.25 -1.92
N THR A 274 -1.66 24.18 -1.29
CA THR A 274 -2.00 23.17 -0.28
C THR A 274 -2.61 21.94 -0.97
N VAL A 275 -2.22 20.76 -0.51
CA VAL A 275 -2.82 19.48 -0.91
C VAL A 275 -3.32 18.78 0.34
N SER A 276 -4.64 18.64 0.44
CA SER A 276 -5.29 17.96 1.56
C SER A 276 -5.74 16.57 1.15
N VAL A 277 -5.48 15.58 2.01
CA VAL A 277 -5.96 14.19 1.83
C VAL A 277 -7.08 13.99 2.84
N GLY A 278 -8.32 13.85 2.37
CA GLY A 278 -9.51 13.85 3.22
C GLY A 278 -9.73 12.58 4.05
N SER A 279 -8.84 11.59 3.99
CA SER A 279 -9.00 10.33 4.70
C SER A 279 -7.66 9.70 5.07
N PHE A 280 -7.58 9.17 6.28
CA PHE A 280 -6.46 8.36 6.75
C PHE A 280 -6.98 7.00 7.22
N PRO A 281 -6.26 5.91 6.93
CA PRO A 281 -6.63 4.59 7.42
C PRO A 281 -6.63 4.55 8.95
N LYS A 282 -7.55 3.78 9.55
CA LYS A 282 -7.71 3.68 11.01
C LYS A 282 -6.55 2.90 11.64
N PHE A 283 -6.10 1.87 10.96
CA PHE A 283 -5.04 0.97 11.42
C PHE A 283 -3.75 1.20 10.64
N ARG A 284 -2.62 1.13 11.34
CA ARG A 284 -1.30 1.29 10.72
C ARG A 284 -0.27 0.46 11.47
N GLN A 285 0.33 -0.51 10.79
CA GLN A 285 1.39 -1.33 11.37
C GLN A 285 2.57 -0.47 11.82
N ILE A 286 3.18 -0.87 12.94
CA ILE A 286 4.32 -0.18 13.55
C ILE A 286 5.61 -0.84 13.06
N GLY A 287 6.52 -0.06 12.47
CA GLY A 287 7.82 -0.52 11.99
C GLY A 287 8.37 0.38 10.88
N GLU A 288 9.61 0.13 10.45
CA GLU A 288 10.15 0.82 9.28
C GLU A 288 9.38 0.39 8.03
N ASP A 289 8.71 1.38 7.42
CA ASP A 289 8.11 1.38 6.08
C ASP A 289 9.22 1.28 4.99
N GLU A 290 10.34 0.61 5.28
CA GLU A 290 11.28 0.25 4.25
C GLU A 290 10.56 -0.74 3.35
N LEU A 291 10.54 -0.43 2.05
CA LEU A 291 10.32 -1.39 0.99
C LEU A 291 11.29 -2.54 1.24
N VAL A 292 10.85 -3.51 2.02
CA VAL A 292 11.48 -4.81 2.11
C VAL A 292 11.34 -5.33 0.70
N GLY A 293 12.40 -5.16 -0.08
CA GLY A 293 12.45 -5.60 -1.45
C GLY A 293 11.98 -7.05 -1.47
N MET A 294 11.24 -7.44 -2.50
CA MET A 294 10.62 -8.76 -2.63
C MET A 294 11.56 -9.94 -2.29
N ARG A 295 12.89 -9.72 -2.34
CA ARG A 295 13.95 -10.67 -1.97
C ARG A 295 14.14 -10.93 -0.47
N GLU A 296 13.54 -10.16 0.43
CA GLU A 296 13.75 -10.29 1.89
C GLU A 296 12.48 -10.69 2.66
N ARG A 297 11.45 -11.16 1.96
CA ARG A 297 10.23 -11.72 2.55
C ARG A 297 10.39 -13.24 2.66
N TYR A 298 10.47 -13.77 3.88
CA TYR A 298 10.57 -15.21 4.09
C TYR A 298 9.70 -15.66 5.28
N LEU A 299 9.03 -16.80 5.10
CA LEU A 299 8.38 -17.55 6.17
C LEU A 299 9.38 -18.59 6.68
N CYS A 300 9.85 -18.48 7.91
CA CYS A 300 10.80 -19.41 8.52
C CYS A 300 10.12 -20.26 9.58
N VAL A 301 10.14 -21.57 9.43
CA VAL A 301 9.47 -22.50 10.34
C VAL A 301 10.51 -23.38 11.01
N LYS A 302 10.44 -23.47 12.33
CA LYS A 302 11.21 -24.38 13.15
C LYS A 302 10.26 -25.37 13.79
N ILE A 303 10.39 -26.66 13.49
CA ILE A 303 9.59 -27.70 14.15
C ILE A 303 10.37 -28.22 15.35
N ASN A 304 9.77 -28.22 16.52
CA ASN A 304 10.40 -28.76 17.73
C ASN A 304 9.92 -30.20 17.89
N GLU A 305 10.82 -31.15 18.16
CA GLU A 305 10.39 -32.53 18.40
C GLU A 305 9.39 -32.59 19.56
N ALA A 306 8.20 -33.13 19.29
CA ALA A 306 7.51 -33.85 20.34
C ALA A 306 8.24 -35.20 20.45
N ASN A 307 8.98 -35.42 21.55
CA ASN A 307 9.44 -36.76 21.91
C ASN A 307 8.23 -37.71 21.88
N VAL A 308 8.09 -38.51 20.82
CA VAL A 308 7.18 -39.64 20.76
C VAL A 308 7.88 -40.83 21.39
N PHE A 309 8.34 -40.69 22.63
CA PHE A 309 8.64 -41.79 23.55
C PHE A 309 8.54 -41.26 24.98
N GLY A 310 7.48 -41.69 25.65
CA GLY A 310 7.09 -41.38 27.02
C GLY A 310 5.72 -42.00 27.26
#